data_AF-A0A202F3E1-F1
#
_entry.id   AF-A0A202F3E1-F1
#
_cell.length_a   1.000
_cell.length_b   1.000
_cell.length_c   1.000
_cell.angle_alpha   90.00
_cell.angle_beta   90.00
_cell.angle_gamma   90.00
#
_symmetry.space_group_name_H-M   'P 1'
#
loop_
_entity.id
_entity.type
_entity.pdbx_description
1 polymer ?
#
loop_
_entity_poly.entity_id
_entity_poly.type
_entity_poly.pdbx_seq_one_letter_code
_entity_poly.pdbx_strand_id
1 'polypeptide(L)'
;MLTLETKKGIVTPTFNYLLYKNIAGEDKDKRTDKFNSFLDGLFSDNVDSVITFFKAVAGNLLKEDELVDQLSEDGRFDDIHEVTSEIIKGLIDAGFLKAKISEWMRYGDRLIKGMKKSLELKSVKTEEKEMTQIQIDQLEENMKEANKRIKEASK
;
A
#
# COMPACT_ATOMS: atom_id res chain seq x y z
N MET A 1 13.40 -0.87 -12.76
CA MET A 1 12.34 -0.46 -13.74
C MET A 1 11.23 -1.49 -13.73
N LEU A 2 10.05 -1.06 -13.27
CA LEU A 2 8.83 -1.85 -13.23
C LEU A 2 8.30 -2.07 -14.65
N THR A 3 8.48 -3.25 -15.21
CA THR A 3 7.92 -3.65 -16.51
C THR A 3 7.35 -5.05 -16.39
N LEU A 4 6.39 -5.38 -17.24
CA LEU A 4 5.73 -6.68 -17.27
C LEU A 4 5.55 -7.13 -18.72
N GLU A 5 5.97 -8.34 -19.06
CA GLU A 5 5.73 -8.90 -20.39
C GLU A 5 4.30 -9.46 -20.47
N THR A 6 3.60 -9.17 -21.55
CA THR A 6 2.25 -9.71 -21.80
C THR A 6 2.15 -10.23 -23.22
N LYS A 7 1.04 -10.91 -23.53
CA LYS A 7 0.70 -11.33 -24.91
C LYS A 7 0.62 -10.17 -25.91
N LYS A 8 0.58 -8.91 -25.44
CA LYS A 8 0.56 -7.69 -26.26
C LYS A 8 1.93 -6.97 -26.29
N GLY A 9 2.97 -7.59 -25.74
CA GLY A 9 4.30 -7.01 -25.57
C GLY A 9 4.56 -6.51 -24.14
N ILE A 10 5.64 -5.75 -23.98
CA ILE A 10 6.10 -5.20 -22.70
C ILE A 10 5.18 -4.05 -22.29
N VAL A 11 4.62 -4.14 -21.09
CA VAL A 11 3.79 -3.12 -20.46
C VAL A 11 4.59 -2.41 -19.39
N THR A 12 4.53 -1.08 -19.41
CA THR A 12 5.07 -0.22 -18.35
C THR A 12 3.92 0.35 -17.51
N PRO A 13 4.00 0.35 -16.17
CA PRO A 13 2.98 0.93 -15.31
C PRO A 13 2.74 2.39 -15.65
N THR A 14 1.46 2.76 -15.78
CA THR A 14 1.05 4.16 -15.83
C THR A 14 0.38 4.51 -14.50
N PHE A 15 1.03 5.38 -13.73
CA PHE A 15 0.55 5.80 -12.41
C PHE A 15 -0.57 6.85 -12.56
N ASN A 16 -1.82 6.38 -12.67
CA ASN A 16 -2.99 7.24 -12.88
C ASN A 16 -4.25 6.70 -12.15
N TYR A 17 -5.41 7.34 -12.39
CA TYR A 17 -6.68 6.91 -11.80
C TYR A 17 -7.12 5.49 -12.22
N LEU A 18 -6.75 5.03 -13.41
CA LEU A 18 -7.08 3.68 -13.87
C LEU A 18 -6.33 2.63 -13.03
N LEU A 19 -5.04 2.84 -12.76
CA LEU A 19 -4.28 1.98 -11.86
C LEU A 19 -4.93 1.93 -10.47
N TYR A 20 -5.29 3.10 -9.91
CA TYR A 20 -6.05 3.16 -8.66
C TYR A 20 -7.35 2.33 -8.73
N LYS A 21 -8.14 2.50 -9.79
CA LYS A 21 -9.40 1.75 -9.96
C LYS A 21 -9.14 0.24 -10.05
N ASN A 22 -8.08 -0.18 -10.71
CA ASN A 22 -7.74 -1.60 -10.86
C ASN A 22 -7.32 -2.22 -9.51
N ILE A 23 -6.57 -1.49 -8.68
CA ILE A 23 -6.19 -1.94 -7.33
C ILE A 23 -7.40 -1.93 -6.39
N ALA A 24 -8.13 -0.81 -6.37
CA ALA A 24 -9.24 -0.58 -5.45
C ALA A 24 -10.52 -1.35 -5.83
N GLY A 25 -10.62 -1.83 -7.06
CA GLY A 25 -11.78 -2.52 -7.62
C GLY A 25 -12.94 -1.60 -8.01
N GLU A 26 -14.00 -2.21 -8.54
CA GLU A 26 -15.12 -1.47 -9.13
C GLU A 26 -16.12 -0.94 -8.10
N ASP A 27 -16.26 -1.63 -6.97
CA ASP A 27 -17.19 -1.31 -5.88
C ASP A 27 -16.76 -0.03 -5.15
N LYS A 28 -17.41 1.10 -5.46
CA LYS A 28 -17.06 2.43 -4.97
C LYS A 28 -17.00 2.51 -3.44
N ASP A 29 -17.89 1.80 -2.75
CA ASP A 29 -18.00 1.88 -1.29
C ASP A 29 -16.81 1.21 -0.60
N LYS A 30 -16.16 0.26 -1.28
CA LYS A 30 -15.00 -0.48 -0.77
C LYS A 30 -13.66 0.00 -1.31
N ARG A 31 -13.65 0.94 -2.26
CA ARG A 31 -12.42 1.37 -2.94
C ARG A 31 -11.39 1.95 -1.99
N THR A 32 -11.83 2.79 -1.05
CA THR A 32 -10.92 3.41 -0.08
C THR A 32 -10.26 2.34 0.78
N ASP A 33 -11.05 1.41 1.34
CA ASP A 33 -10.52 0.36 2.22
C ASP A 33 -9.56 -0.55 1.48
N LYS A 34 -9.93 -1.02 0.27
CA LYS A 34 -9.06 -1.88 -0.55
C LYS A 34 -7.76 -1.20 -0.95
N PHE A 35 -7.82 0.09 -1.33
CA PHE A 35 -6.61 0.82 -1.66
C PHE A 35 -5.75 1.09 -0.43
N ASN A 36 -6.36 1.38 0.73
CA ASN A 36 -5.62 1.53 1.98
C ASN A 36 -4.92 0.23 2.38
N SER A 37 -5.60 -0.93 2.29
CA SER A 37 -4.97 -2.23 2.55
C SER A 37 -3.81 -2.53 1.60
N PHE A 38 -3.93 -2.14 0.33
CA PHE A 38 -2.81 -2.20 -0.62
C PHE A 38 -1.64 -1.32 -0.17
N LEU A 39 -1.90 -0.09 0.29
CA LEU A 39 -0.84 0.79 0.81
C LEU A 39 -0.20 0.21 2.08
N ASP A 40 -0.99 -0.32 3.01
CA ASP A 40 -0.49 -0.93 4.25
C ASP A 40 0.48 -2.07 3.93
N GLY A 41 0.10 -2.96 3.00
CA GLY A 41 0.98 -4.04 2.54
C GLY A 41 2.21 -3.52 1.77
N LEU A 42 2.03 -2.52 0.89
CA LEU A 42 3.14 -1.95 0.13
C LEU A 42 4.21 -1.32 1.03
N PHE A 43 3.78 -0.56 2.05
CA PHE A 43 4.71 0.08 2.99
C PHE A 43 5.36 -0.89 3.98
N SER A 44 4.80 -2.09 4.14
CA SER A 44 5.33 -3.18 4.97
C SER A 44 6.07 -4.27 4.17
N ASP A 45 6.39 -4.01 2.91
CA ASP A 45 7.12 -4.95 2.03
C ASP A 45 6.41 -6.30 1.88
N ASN A 46 5.08 -6.27 1.82
CA ASN A 46 4.27 -7.45 1.59
C ASN A 46 4.25 -7.85 0.11
N VAL A 47 4.56 -9.12 -0.18
CA VAL A 47 4.62 -9.71 -1.52
C VAL A 47 3.28 -9.63 -2.25
N ASP A 48 2.15 -9.85 -1.55
CA ASP A 48 0.82 -9.81 -2.18
C ASP A 48 0.48 -8.42 -2.69
N SER A 49 1.05 -7.36 -2.10
CA SER A 49 0.90 -5.99 -2.59
C SER A 49 1.66 -5.78 -3.90
N VAL A 50 2.85 -6.38 -4.04
CA VAL A 50 3.59 -6.38 -5.32
C VAL A 50 2.77 -7.12 -6.40
N ILE A 51 2.25 -8.30 -6.08
CA ILE A 51 1.39 -9.07 -7.00
C ILE A 51 0.15 -8.26 -7.38
N THR A 52 -0.51 -7.64 -6.41
CA THR A 52 -1.70 -6.79 -6.63
C THR A 52 -1.38 -5.62 -7.56
N PHE A 53 -0.24 -4.98 -7.39
CA PHE A 53 0.21 -3.90 -8.27
C PHE A 53 0.39 -4.39 -9.71
N PHE A 54 1.18 -5.45 -9.93
CA PHE A 54 1.44 -5.93 -11.28
C PHE A 54 0.20 -6.52 -11.94
N LYS A 55 -0.70 -7.16 -11.19
CA LYS A 55 -2.01 -7.60 -11.68
C LYS A 55 -2.85 -6.41 -12.11
N ALA A 56 -2.84 -5.31 -11.35
CA ALA A 56 -3.53 -4.09 -11.73
C ALA A 56 -2.95 -3.41 -12.98
N VAL A 57 -1.63 -3.55 -13.21
CA VAL A 57 -0.93 -3.10 -14.43
C VAL A 57 -1.27 -3.98 -15.63
N ALA A 58 -1.26 -5.31 -15.45
CA ALA A 58 -1.62 -6.28 -16.48
C ALA A 58 -3.09 -6.20 -16.89
N GLY A 59 -3.96 -5.84 -15.94
CA GLY A 59 -5.41 -5.96 -16.09
C GLY A 59 -5.80 -7.42 -16.32
N ASN A 60 -6.51 -7.70 -17.40
CA ASN A 60 -6.96 -9.05 -17.76
C ASN A 60 -6.01 -9.75 -18.76
N LEU A 61 -4.79 -9.25 -18.94
CA LEU A 61 -3.85 -9.77 -19.95
C LEU A 61 -3.07 -11.00 -19.50
N LEU A 62 -2.98 -11.23 -18.19
CA LEU A 62 -2.29 -12.38 -17.58
C LEU A 62 -3.14 -12.99 -16.47
N LYS A 63 -3.03 -14.30 -16.30
CA LYS A 63 -3.51 -14.97 -15.09
C LYS A 63 -2.55 -14.69 -13.93
N GLU A 64 -3.03 -14.88 -12.70
CA GLU A 64 -2.22 -14.64 -11.51
C GLU A 64 -1.02 -15.56 -11.42
N ASP A 65 -1.20 -16.87 -11.65
CA ASP A 65 -0.09 -17.84 -11.65
C ASP A 65 0.99 -17.47 -12.68
N GLU A 66 0.58 -17.13 -13.91
CA GLU A 66 1.51 -16.69 -14.98
C GLU A 66 2.27 -15.42 -14.58
N LEU A 67 1.61 -14.49 -13.88
CA LEU A 67 2.23 -13.28 -13.38
C LEU A 67 3.24 -13.60 -12.27
N VAL A 68 2.87 -14.44 -11.31
CA VAL A 68 3.74 -14.78 -10.17
C VAL A 68 4.99 -15.52 -10.64
N ASP A 69 4.84 -16.47 -11.56
CA ASP A 69 5.96 -17.19 -12.17
C ASP A 69 6.93 -16.19 -12.83
N GLN A 70 6.40 -15.28 -13.66
CA GLN A 70 7.21 -14.24 -14.29
C GLN A 70 7.93 -13.33 -13.29
N LEU A 71 7.23 -12.85 -12.25
CA LEU A 71 7.85 -12.01 -11.23
C LEU A 71 8.97 -12.74 -10.49
N SER A 72 8.82 -14.05 -10.28
CA SER A 72 9.86 -14.89 -9.68
C SER A 72 11.05 -15.08 -10.61
N GLU A 73 10.83 -15.33 -11.91
CA GLU A 73 11.90 -15.48 -12.90
C GLU A 73 12.69 -14.18 -13.10
N ASP A 74 12.01 -13.03 -13.01
CA ASP A 74 12.62 -11.70 -13.07
C ASP A 74 13.33 -11.29 -11.77
N GLY A 75 13.36 -12.15 -10.74
CA GLY A 75 13.98 -11.89 -9.43
C GLY A 75 13.28 -10.79 -8.62
N ARG A 76 12.03 -10.45 -8.93
CA ARG A 76 11.28 -9.36 -8.25
C ARG A 76 10.98 -9.68 -6.79
N PHE A 77 11.06 -10.94 -6.40
CA PHE A 77 10.87 -11.37 -5.02
C PHE A 77 12.17 -11.49 -4.23
N ASP A 78 13.33 -11.34 -4.87
CA ASP A 78 14.64 -11.41 -4.21
C ASP A 78 14.91 -10.16 -3.35
N ASP A 79 14.43 -9.00 -3.81
CA ASP A 79 14.45 -7.73 -3.06
C ASP A 79 13.09 -7.03 -3.16
N ILE A 80 12.15 -7.47 -2.31
CA ILE A 80 10.82 -6.86 -2.22
C ILE A 80 10.92 -5.38 -1.85
N HIS A 81 11.87 -5.01 -0.99
CA HIS A 81 12.01 -3.64 -0.51
C HIS A 81 12.35 -2.67 -1.64
N GLU A 82 13.23 -3.07 -2.56
CA GLU A 82 13.55 -2.29 -3.75
C GLU A 82 12.31 -2.15 -4.65
N VAL A 83 11.60 -3.24 -4.92
CA VAL A 83 10.43 -3.24 -5.80
C VAL A 83 9.30 -2.37 -5.24
N THR A 84 8.97 -2.52 -3.96
CA THR A 84 7.95 -1.67 -3.31
C THR A 84 8.39 -0.21 -3.27
N SER A 85 9.68 0.08 -3.12
CA SER A 85 10.21 1.44 -3.17
C SER A 85 10.09 2.07 -4.57
N GLU A 86 10.35 1.32 -5.64
CA GLU A 86 10.07 1.76 -7.02
C GLU A 86 8.57 2.05 -7.21
N ILE A 87 7.69 1.19 -6.70
CA ILE A 87 6.23 1.39 -6.79
C ILE A 87 5.81 2.65 -6.02
N ILE A 88 6.27 2.80 -4.78
CA ILE A 88 5.98 3.98 -3.94
C ILE A 88 6.40 5.25 -4.68
N LYS A 89 7.60 5.27 -5.27
CA LYS A 89 8.09 6.41 -6.06
C LYS A 89 7.11 6.79 -7.17
N GLY A 90 6.66 5.82 -7.96
CA GLY A 90 5.67 6.10 -9.01
C GLY A 90 4.33 6.59 -8.47
N LEU A 91 3.86 6.09 -7.32
CA LEU A 91 2.63 6.56 -6.69
C LEU A 91 2.73 8.02 -6.20
N ILE A 92 3.87 8.42 -5.62
CA ILE A 92 4.05 9.79 -5.08
C ILE A 92 4.31 10.84 -6.17
N ASP A 93 4.81 10.43 -7.34
CA ASP A 93 5.03 11.30 -8.49
C ASP A 93 3.73 11.59 -9.25
N ALA A 94 2.71 10.73 -9.08
CA ALA A 94 1.40 10.89 -9.71
C ALA A 94 0.42 11.66 -8.81
N GLY A 95 -0.01 12.85 -9.25
CA GLY A 95 -0.81 13.78 -8.44
C GLY A 95 -2.04 13.18 -7.74
N PHE A 96 -2.87 12.39 -8.44
CA PHE A 96 -4.04 11.74 -7.83
C PHE A 96 -3.64 10.68 -6.78
N LEU A 97 -2.64 9.86 -7.08
CA LEU A 97 -2.20 8.77 -6.20
C LEU A 97 -1.48 9.32 -4.97
N LYS A 98 -0.66 10.36 -5.13
CA LYS A 98 -0.08 11.15 -4.06
C LYS A 98 -1.14 11.70 -3.10
N ALA A 99 -2.25 12.20 -3.65
CA ALA A 99 -3.37 12.68 -2.84
C ALA A 99 -4.03 11.54 -2.04
N LYS A 100 -4.18 10.34 -2.62
CA LYS A 100 -4.67 9.15 -1.90
C LYS A 100 -3.71 8.69 -0.80
N ILE A 101 -2.40 8.68 -1.03
CA ILE A 101 -1.40 8.41 0.02
C ILE A 101 -1.54 9.43 1.16
N SER A 102 -1.66 10.72 0.83
CA SER A 102 -1.85 11.78 1.84
C SER A 102 -3.16 11.65 2.61
N GLU A 103 -4.22 11.14 1.99
CA GLU A 103 -5.48 10.81 2.65
C GLU A 103 -5.32 9.64 3.62
N TRP A 104 -4.66 8.57 3.20
CA TRP A 104 -4.34 7.41 4.03
C TRP A 104 -3.48 7.79 5.25
N MET A 105 -2.44 8.61 5.05
CA MET A 105 -1.61 9.13 6.16
C MET A 105 -2.44 9.86 7.22
N ARG A 106 -3.31 10.79 6.78
CA ARG A 106 -4.21 11.53 7.68
C ARG A 106 -5.24 10.63 8.35
N TYR A 107 -5.65 9.55 7.69
CA TYR A 107 -6.53 8.56 8.30
C TYR A 107 -5.83 7.85 9.46
N GLY A 108 -4.58 7.40 9.27
CA GLY A 108 -3.74 6.83 10.34
C GLY A 108 -3.59 7.78 11.53
N ASP A 109 -3.25 9.06 11.28
CA ASP A 109 -3.12 10.08 12.34
C ASP A 109 -4.42 10.26 13.15
N ARG A 110 -5.57 10.27 12.46
CA ARG A 110 -6.89 10.38 13.12
C ARG A 110 -7.21 9.14 13.95
N LEU A 111 -6.86 7.95 13.47
CA LEU A 111 -7.07 6.70 14.19
C LEU A 111 -6.24 6.66 15.48
N ILE A 112 -4.94 6.99 15.39
CA ILE A 112 -4.04 7.14 16.56
C ILE A 112 -4.65 8.11 17.58
N LYS A 113 -5.07 9.30 17.13
CA LYS A 113 -5.68 10.30 18.00
C LYS A 113 -6.98 9.81 18.64
N GLY A 114 -7.80 9.07 17.90
CA GLY A 114 -9.04 8.47 18.40
C GLY A 114 -8.77 7.43 19.50
N MET A 115 -7.79 6.54 19.28
CA MET A 115 -7.39 5.53 20.25
C MET A 115 -6.78 6.16 21.52
N LYS A 116 -5.92 7.17 21.38
CA LYS A 116 -5.40 7.91 22.55
C LYS A 116 -6.51 8.54 23.38
N LYS A 117 -7.53 9.08 22.72
CA LYS A 117 -8.70 9.66 23.42
C LYS A 117 -9.57 8.58 24.10
N SER A 118 -9.67 7.37 23.55
CA SER A 118 -10.44 6.30 24.20
C SER A 118 -9.78 5.84 25.51
N LEU A 119 -8.44 5.85 25.58
CA LEU A 119 -7.68 5.53 26.80
C LEU A 119 -7.96 6.46 27.99
N GLU A 120 -8.34 7.71 27.71
CA GLU A 120 -8.71 8.71 28.72
C GLU A 120 -10.07 8.44 29.36
N LEU A 121 -10.91 7.59 28.76
CA LEU A 121 -12.23 7.26 29.29
C LEU A 121 -12.10 6.44 30.57
N LYS A 122 -12.81 6.89 31.62
CA LYS A 122 -12.84 6.22 32.94
C LYS A 122 -13.44 4.81 32.90
N SER A 123 -14.21 4.49 31.87
CA SER A 123 -14.90 3.21 31.69
C SER A 123 -14.02 2.10 31.11
N VAL A 124 -12.84 2.41 30.59
CA VAL A 124 -11.95 1.42 29.95
C VAL A 124 -11.13 0.71 31.02
N LYS A 125 -11.14 -0.62 30.99
CA LYS A 125 -10.43 -1.46 31.97
C LYS A 125 -8.92 -1.43 31.72
N THR A 126 -8.11 -1.68 32.75
CA THR A 126 -6.63 -1.66 32.63
C THR A 126 -6.11 -2.56 31.51
N GLU A 127 -6.60 -3.80 31.39
CA GLU A 127 -6.21 -4.73 30.32
C GLU A 127 -6.54 -4.19 28.91
N GLU A 128 -7.71 -3.58 28.75
CA GLU A 128 -8.13 -2.93 27.50
C GLU A 128 -7.23 -1.72 27.18
N LYS A 129 -6.79 -0.98 28.21
CA LYS A 129 -5.84 0.12 28.04
C LYS A 129 -4.48 -0.36 27.56
N GLU A 130 -3.94 -1.41 28.15
CA GLU A 130 -2.66 -1.99 27.75
C GLU A 130 -2.70 -2.48 26.30
N MET A 131 -3.74 -3.22 25.92
CA MET A 131 -3.92 -3.71 24.55
C MET A 131 -4.06 -2.55 23.55
N THR A 132 -4.85 -1.53 23.90
CA THR A 132 -5.02 -0.35 23.04
C THR A 132 -3.71 0.43 22.91
N GLN A 133 -2.91 0.52 23.97
CA GLN A 133 -1.60 1.18 23.92
C GLN A 133 -0.64 0.45 22.98
N ILE A 134 -0.59 -0.89 23.02
CA ILE A 134 0.22 -1.68 22.09
C ILE A 134 -0.19 -1.41 20.63
N GLN A 135 -1.49 -1.33 20.35
CA GLN A 135 -2.00 -1.02 19.01
C GLN A 135 -1.63 0.40 18.57
N ILE A 136 -1.67 1.38 19.48
CA ILE A 136 -1.22 2.75 19.21
C ILE A 136 0.25 2.75 18.84
N ASP A 137 1.11 2.11 19.64
CA ASP A 137 2.55 2.12 19.45
C ASP A 137 2.94 1.49 18.11
N GLN A 138 2.34 0.34 17.77
CA GLN A 138 2.51 -0.33 16.47
C GLN A 138 2.08 0.56 15.30
N LEU A 139 0.92 1.22 15.42
CA LEU A 139 0.43 2.09 14.36
C LEU A 139 1.34 3.32 14.20
N GLU A 140 1.79 3.93 15.30
CA GLU A 140 2.73 5.06 15.26
C GLU A 140 4.06 4.70 14.59
N GLU A 141 4.61 3.52 14.90
CA GLU A 141 5.81 3.01 14.27
C GLU A 141 5.61 2.81 12.76
N ASN A 142 4.52 2.16 12.37
CA ASN A 142 4.18 1.96 10.96
C ASN A 142 4.02 3.29 10.20
N MET A 143 3.31 4.27 10.79
CA MET A 143 3.13 5.59 10.17
C MET A 143 4.45 6.36 10.07
N LYS A 144 5.36 6.17 11.03
CA LYS A 144 6.69 6.78 11.01
C LYS A 144 7.56 6.18 9.89
N GLU A 145 7.56 4.86 9.73
CA GLU A 145 8.31 4.20 8.67
C GLU A 145 7.73 4.54 7.29
N ALA A 146 6.41 4.52 7.12
CA ALA A 146 5.77 4.95 5.88
C ALA A 146 6.16 6.39 5.48
N ASN A 147 6.16 7.31 6.45
CA ASN A 147 6.64 8.68 6.24
C ASN A 147 8.10 8.75 5.80
N LYS A 148 8.97 7.92 6.40
CA LYS A 148 10.39 7.84 6.04
C LYS A 148 10.54 7.36 4.60
N ARG A 149 9.86 6.27 4.22
CA ARG A 149 9.86 5.73 2.85
C ARG A 149 9.36 6.74 1.82
N ILE A 150 8.29 7.48 2.11
CA ILE A 150 7.80 8.57 1.25
C ILE A 150 8.88 9.64 1.04
N LYS A 151 9.56 10.06 2.12
CA LYS A 151 10.63 11.08 2.04
C LYS A 151 11.84 10.58 1.25
N GLU A 152 12.21 9.32 1.39
CA GLU A 152 13.31 8.71 0.64
C GLU A 152 12.97 8.59 -0.85
N ALA A 153 11.75 8.16 -1.18
CA ALA A 153 11.28 8.07 -2.56
C ALA A 153 11.12 9.44 -3.25
N SER A 154 10.91 10.52 -2.48
CA SER A 154 10.76 11.89 -2.97
C SER A 154 12.08 12.61 -3.29
N LYS A 155 13.23 11.99 -2.99
CA LYS A 155 14.56 12.52 -3.30
C LYS A 155 15.00 12.10 -4.71
#